data_AF-A0A914V450-F1
#
_entry.id   AF-A0A914V450-F1
#
_cell.length_a   1.000
_cell.length_b   1.000
_cell.length_c   1.000
_cell.angle_alpha   90.00
_cell.angle_beta   90.00
_cell.angle_gamma   90.00
#
_symmetry.space_group_name_H-M   'P 1'
#
loop_
_entity.id
_entity.type
_entity.pdbx_description
1 polymer ?
#
loop_
_entity_poly.entity_id
_entity_poly.type
_entity_poly.pdbx_seq_one_letter_code
_entity_poly.pdbx_strand_id
1 'polypeptide(L)'
;MVICSCFNFRHIEALAETVHKLYKQKRGPKDPPLTVAGGNDKHWRAIDMGNILLHIMTEKARQKYDLEQLWSVGVEFDQLSEQQQTAVEYDWLAELPPPRSPPAAPPAKRRLPR
;
A
#
# COMPACT_ATOMS: atom_id res chain seq x y z
N MET A 1 -10.49 -4.82 10.78
CA MET A 1 -10.05 -3.46 10.38
C MET A 1 -11.27 -2.61 10.12
N VAL A 2 -11.25 -1.33 10.49
CA VAL A 2 -12.36 -0.38 10.28
C VAL A 2 -11.81 0.86 9.59
N ILE A 3 -12.53 1.37 8.59
CA ILE A 3 -12.20 2.61 7.88
C ILE A 3 -13.36 3.60 8.02
N CYS A 4 -13.04 4.85 8.36
CA CYS A 4 -13.99 5.94 8.50
C CYS A 4 -13.55 7.13 7.63
N SER A 5 -14.49 7.68 6.84
CA SER A 5 -14.29 8.92 6.10
C SER A 5 -14.73 10.13 6.93
N CYS A 6 -13.92 11.16 6.97
CA CYS A 6 -14.20 12.45 7.60
C CYS A 6 -14.05 13.61 6.61
N PHE A 7 -14.79 14.69 6.86
CA PHE A 7 -14.81 15.88 5.99
C PHE A 7 -13.52 16.70 6.02
N ASN A 8 -12.93 16.90 7.20
CA ASN A 8 -11.76 17.76 7.38
C ASN A 8 -10.91 17.30 8.56
N PHE A 9 -9.72 17.89 8.70
CA PHE A 9 -8.77 17.56 9.77
C PHE A 9 -9.37 17.73 11.17
N ARG A 10 -10.12 18.81 11.41
CA ARG A 10 -10.75 19.06 12.71
C ARG A 10 -11.76 17.97 13.09
N HIS A 11 -12.48 17.44 12.11
CA HIS A 11 -13.40 16.32 12.31
C HIS A 11 -12.63 15.03 12.64
N ILE A 12 -11.49 14.78 11.99
CA ILE A 12 -10.61 13.65 12.31
C ILE A 12 -10.13 13.75 13.76
N GLU A 13 -9.67 14.91 14.21
CA GLU A 13 -9.21 15.12 15.59
C GLU A 13 -10.34 14.94 16.60
N ALA A 14 -11.49 15.56 16.38
CA ALA A 14 -12.66 15.45 17.26
C ALA A 14 -13.13 13.99 17.39
N LEU A 15 -13.15 13.23 16.27
CA LEU A 15 -13.52 11.82 16.28
C LEU A 15 -12.47 10.99 17.03
N ALA A 16 -11.19 11.21 16.77
CA ALA A 16 -10.10 10.50 17.44
C ALA A 16 -10.14 10.71 18.96
N GLU A 17 -10.35 11.95 19.42
CA GLU A 17 -10.51 12.26 20.84
C GLU A 17 -11.75 11.60 21.45
N THR A 18 -12.87 11.61 20.72
CA THR A 18 -14.13 10.99 21.17
C THR A 18 -13.95 9.49 21.35
N VAL A 19 -13.36 8.82 20.36
CA VAL A 19 -13.04 7.38 20.43
C VAL A 19 -12.09 7.10 21.59
N HIS A 20 -11.06 7.93 21.79
CA HIS A 20 -10.11 7.76 22.88
C HIS A 20 -10.77 7.87 24.27
N LYS A 21 -11.67 8.86 24.45
CA LYS A 21 -12.46 9.02 25.69
C LYS A 21 -13.36 7.80 25.93
N LEU A 22 -14.08 7.35 24.91
CA LEU A 22 -14.99 6.20 25.00
C LEU A 22 -14.22 4.90 25.28
N TYR A 23 -13.08 4.70 24.62
CA TYR A 23 -12.22 3.53 24.84
C TYR A 23 -11.71 3.51 26.28
N LYS A 24 -11.21 4.64 26.79
CA LYS A 24 -10.73 4.74 28.17
C LYS A 24 -11.82 4.40 29.20
N GLN A 25 -13.08 4.73 28.92
CA GLN A 25 -14.22 4.43 29.79
C GLN A 25 -14.68 2.97 29.71
N LYS A 26 -14.54 2.33 28.54
CA LYS A 26 -15.10 0.98 28.28
C LYS A 26 -14.06 -0.14 28.34
N ARG A 27 -12.77 0.18 28.27
CA ARG A 27 -11.71 -0.83 28.23
C ARG A 27 -11.66 -1.65 29.52
N GLY A 28 -11.35 -2.93 29.39
CA GLY A 28 -11.09 -3.81 30.52
C GLY A 28 -9.74 -3.49 31.18
N PRO A 29 -9.50 -3.98 32.42
CA PRO A 29 -8.25 -3.76 33.14
C PRO A 29 -7.01 -4.33 32.45
N LYS A 30 -7.20 -5.33 31.58
CA LYS A 30 -6.13 -6.04 30.87
C LYS A 30 -5.92 -5.53 29.44
N ASP A 31 -6.79 -4.65 28.94
CA ASP A 31 -6.69 -4.16 27.58
C ASP A 31 -5.55 -3.13 27.45
N PRO A 32 -4.79 -3.16 26.34
CA PRO A 32 -3.69 -2.23 26.13
C PRO A 32 -4.19 -0.77 26.07
N PRO A 33 -3.32 0.22 26.33
CA PRO A 33 -3.64 1.60 26.03
C PRO A 33 -3.81 1.80 24.52
N LEU A 34 -4.67 2.75 24.17
CA LEU A 34 -4.85 3.16 22.78
C LEU A 34 -3.55 3.73 22.23
N THR A 35 -3.08 3.22 21.10
CA THR A 35 -1.94 3.81 20.39
C THR A 35 -2.44 4.56 19.18
N VAL A 36 -2.01 5.81 19.03
CA VAL A 36 -2.38 6.67 17.89
C VAL A 36 -1.16 6.85 17.00
N ALA A 37 -1.31 6.50 15.72
CA ALA A 37 -0.32 6.70 14.67
C ALA A 37 -0.77 7.80 13.70
N GLY A 38 0.21 8.48 13.07
CA GLY A 38 -0.05 9.61 12.17
C GLY A 38 0.00 10.98 12.86
N GLY A 39 1.04 11.24 13.66
CA GLY A 39 1.16 12.46 14.47
C GLY A 39 1.19 13.77 13.65
N ASN A 40 1.80 13.76 12.46
CA ASN A 40 1.95 14.95 11.61
C ASN A 40 1.01 15.00 10.40
N ASP A 41 0.33 13.89 10.09
CA ASP A 41 -0.56 13.83 8.93
C ASP A 41 -1.93 14.41 9.25
N LYS A 42 -2.33 15.42 8.46
CA LYS A 42 -3.63 16.09 8.62
C LYS A 42 -4.79 15.39 7.91
N HIS A 43 -4.50 14.32 7.18
CA HIS A 43 -5.46 13.65 6.32
C HIS A 43 -5.74 12.22 6.74
N TRP A 44 -4.94 11.67 7.65
CA TRP A 44 -5.04 10.30 8.09
C TRP A 44 -4.55 10.16 9.53
N ARG A 45 -5.36 9.50 10.35
CA ARG A 45 -5.03 9.07 11.70
C ARG A 45 -5.40 7.60 11.85
N ALA A 46 -4.47 6.81 12.35
CA ALA A 46 -4.69 5.40 12.65
C ALA A 46 -4.70 5.20 14.15
N ILE A 47 -5.65 4.40 14.62
CA ILE A 47 -5.87 4.13 16.03
C ILE A 47 -5.87 2.62 16.24
N ASP A 48 -4.96 2.14 17.07
CA ASP A 48 -4.86 0.75 17.46
C ASP A 48 -5.46 0.52 18.84
N MET A 49 -6.46 -0.36 18.90
CA MET A 49 -7.15 -0.83 20.12
C MET A 49 -6.75 -2.26 20.51
N GLY A 50 -5.75 -2.84 19.86
CA GLY A 50 -5.28 -4.21 20.07
C GLY A 50 -5.99 -5.24 19.18
N ASN A 51 -7.33 -5.31 19.26
CA ASN A 51 -8.13 -6.22 18.42
C ASN A 51 -8.74 -5.54 17.18
N ILE A 52 -8.84 -4.21 17.19
CA ILE A 52 -9.45 -3.41 16.12
C ILE A 52 -8.49 -2.29 15.75
N LEU A 53 -8.15 -2.24 14.46
CA LEU A 53 -7.44 -1.11 13.86
C LEU A 53 -8.45 -0.18 13.17
N LEU A 54 -8.55 1.05 13.67
CA LEU A 54 -9.44 2.09 13.17
C LEU A 54 -8.64 3.12 12.37
N HIS A 55 -8.93 3.23 11.08
CA HIS A 55 -8.37 4.25 10.20
C HIS A 55 -9.38 5.38 10.01
N ILE A 56 -9.03 6.58 10.44
CA ILE A 56 -9.82 7.79 10.27
C ILE A 56 -9.11 8.65 9.24
N MET A 57 -9.74 8.90 8.10
CA MET A 57 -9.10 9.61 6.99
C MET A 57 -10.07 10.52 6.25
N THR A 58 -9.53 11.46 5.48
CA THR A 58 -10.34 12.24 4.54
C THR A 58 -10.72 11.39 3.34
N GLU A 59 -11.83 11.74 2.69
CA GLU A 59 -12.27 11.06 1.47
C GLU A 59 -11.19 11.06 0.38
N LYS A 60 -10.46 12.18 0.25
CA LYS A 60 -9.32 12.30 -0.67
C LYS A 60 -8.19 11.34 -0.32
N ALA A 61 -7.91 11.12 0.97
CA ALA A 61 -6.89 10.16 1.39
C ALA A 61 -7.35 8.71 1.17
N ARG A 62 -8.64 8.41 1.41
CA ARG A 62 -9.21 7.08 1.16
C ARG A 62 -9.07 6.66 -0.30
N GLN A 63 -9.45 7.55 -1.22
CA GLN A 63 -9.32 7.30 -2.65
C GLN A 63 -7.86 7.19 -3.11
N LYS A 64 -6.94 7.92 -2.48
CA LYS A 64 -5.51 7.88 -2.81
C LYS A 64 -4.84 6.56 -2.37
N TYR A 65 -5.14 6.10 -1.15
CA TYR A 65 -4.47 4.94 -0.56
C TYR A 65 -5.22 3.62 -0.75
N ASP A 66 -6.51 3.69 -1.04
CA ASP A 66 -7.40 2.57 -1.37
C ASP A 66 -7.17 1.31 -0.51
N LEU A 67 -7.13 1.50 0.80
CA LEU A 67 -6.88 0.41 1.74
C LEU A 67 -7.98 -0.66 1.70
N GLU A 68 -9.15 -0.36 1.14
CA GLU A 68 -10.23 -1.33 1.01
C GLU A 68 -9.90 -2.42 0.00
N GLN A 69 -9.37 -2.04 -1.17
CA GLN A 69 -8.93 -3.02 -2.16
C GLN A 69 -7.75 -3.85 -1.63
N LEU A 70 -6.74 -3.19 -1.07
CA LEU A 70 -5.55 -3.85 -0.53
C LEU A 70 -5.87 -4.95 0.47
N TRP A 71 -6.77 -4.67 1.42
CA TRP A 71 -7.09 -5.59 2.52
C TRP A 71 -8.29 -6.52 2.23
N SER A 72 -9.04 -6.31 1.15
CA SER A 72 -10.16 -7.18 0.77
C SER A 72 -9.78 -8.22 -0.28
N VAL A 73 -9.12 -7.79 -1.35
CA VAL A 73 -8.89 -8.62 -2.55
C VAL A 73 -7.46 -9.16 -2.59
N GLY A 74 -6.53 -8.49 -1.89
CA GLY A 74 -5.10 -8.83 -1.87
C GLY A 74 -4.31 -8.04 -2.92
N VAL A 75 -2.98 -8.03 -2.76
CA VAL A 75 -2.04 -7.24 -3.57
C VAL A 75 -2.11 -7.55 -5.07
N GLU A 76 -2.49 -8.78 -5.44
CA GLU A 76 -2.60 -9.22 -6.84
C GLU A 76 -3.71 -8.51 -7.63
N PHE A 77 -4.63 -7.82 -6.96
CA PHE A 77 -5.73 -7.10 -7.60
C PHE A 77 -5.62 -5.58 -7.45
N ASP A 78 -4.53 -5.10 -6.82
CA ASP A 78 -4.24 -3.68 -6.72
C ASP A 78 -3.43 -3.22 -7.94
N GLN A 79 -4.14 -2.70 -8.96
CA GLN A 79 -3.55 -2.20 -10.20
C GLN A 79 -2.50 -1.10 -9.97
N LEU A 80 -2.58 -0.36 -8.86
CA LEU A 80 -1.60 0.68 -8.51
C LEU A 80 -0.29 0.06 -8.03
N SER A 81 -0.35 -1.09 -7.33
CA SER A 81 0.84 -1.84 -6.91
C SER A 81 1.59 -2.45 -8.11
N GLU A 82 0.86 -2.96 -9.10
CA GLU A 82 1.43 -3.54 -10.32
C GLU A 82 2.14 -2.51 -11.20
N GLN A 83 1.60 -1.29 -11.28
CA GLN A 83 2.22 -0.18 -12.02
C GLN A 83 3.53 0.29 -11.39
N GLN A 84 3.66 0.20 -10.07
CA GLN A 84 4.90 0.57 -9.37
C GLN A 84 5.99 -0.49 -9.57
N GLN A 85 5.63 -1.77 -9.64
CA GLN A 85 6.57 -2.88 -9.86
C GLN A 85 7.14 -2.88 -11.28
N THR A 86 6.31 -2.62 -12.29
CA THR A 86 6.77 -2.49 -13.69
C THR A 86 7.69 -1.28 -13.88
N ALA A 87 7.42 -0.15 -13.21
CA ALA A 87 8.29 1.03 -13.31
C ALA A 87 9.70 0.81 -12.75
N VAL A 88 9.84 0.00 -11.69
CA VAL A 88 11.15 -0.35 -11.10
C VAL A 88 11.89 -1.40 -11.93
N GLU A 89 11.16 -2.26 -12.65
CA GLU A 89 11.74 -3.27 -13.54
C GLU A 89 12.31 -2.69 -14.84
N TYR A 90 11.91 -1.49 -15.27
CA TYR A 90 12.44 -0.85 -16.49
C TYR A 90 13.60 0.13 -16.26
N ASP A 91 13.84 0.55 -15.02
CA ASP A 91 14.98 1.44 -14.69
C ASP A 91 16.31 0.68 -14.68
N TRP A 92 16.31 -0.57 -14.18
CA TRP A 92 17.53 -1.40 -14.19
C TRP A 92 17.94 -1.85 -15.60
N LEU A 93 17.00 -1.98 -16.54
CA LEU A 93 17.25 -2.39 -17.94
C LEU A 93 17.96 -1.32 -18.75
N ALA A 94 17.85 -0.05 -18.35
CA ALA A 94 18.42 1.09 -19.08
C ALA A 94 19.95 1.20 -18.92
N GLU A 95 20.54 0.61 -17.88
CA GLU A 95 22.00 0.67 -17.62
C GLU A 95 22.79 -0.53 -18.18
N LEU A 96 22.15 -1.51 -18.82
CA LEU A 96 22.88 -2.63 -19.39
C LEU A 96 23.60 -2.24 -20.69
N PRO A 97 24.89 -2.59 -20.85
CA PRO A 97 25.54 -2.47 -22.14
C PRO A 97 24.80 -3.35 -23.17
N PRO A 98 24.70 -2.92 -24.44
CA PRO A 98 23.99 -3.67 -25.46
C PRO A 98 24.53 -5.11 -25.54
N PRO A 99 23.66 -6.12 -25.70
CA PRO A 99 24.11 -7.50 -25.78
C PRO A 99 25.13 -7.64 -26.91
N ARG A 100 26.30 -8.21 -26.61
CA ARG A 100 27.31 -8.47 -27.64
C ARG A 100 26.68 -9.36 -28.69
N SER A 101 26.82 -8.98 -29.95
CA SER A 101 26.33 -9.73 -31.10
C SER A 101 26.77 -11.20 -30.98
N PRO A 102 25.87 -12.18 -31.19
CA PRO A 102 26.26 -13.58 -31.15
C PRO A 102 27.33 -13.85 -32.20
N PRO A 103 28.34 -14.72 -31.91
CA PRO A 103 29.37 -15.06 -32.88
C PRO A 103 28.74 -15.65 -34.14
N ALA A 104 29.22 -15.20 -35.30
CA ALA A 104 28.71 -15.58 -36.61
C ALA A 104 28.60 -17.12 -36.73
N ALA A 105 27.42 -17.60 -37.12
CA ALA A 105 27.16 -19.02 -37.29
C ALA A 105 28.12 -19.62 -38.34
N PRO A 106 28.67 -20.82 -38.10
CA PRO A 106 29.54 -21.48 -39.08
C PRO A 106 28.76 -21.81 -40.37
N PRO A 107 29.41 -21.78 -41.55
CA PRO A 107 28.72 -21.92 -42.83
C PRO A 107 28.06 -23.29 -42.97
N ALA A 108 26.78 -23.28 -43.40
CA ALA A 108 25.96 -24.46 -43.57
C ALA A 108 26.55 -25.43 -44.61
N LYS A 109 26.78 -26.69 -44.22
CA LYS A 109 27.21 -27.74 -45.14
C LYS A 109 26.06 -28.11 -46.09
N ARG A 110 26.18 -27.78 -47.39
CA ARG A 110 25.28 -28.23 -48.46
C ARG A 110 25.25 -29.77 -48.49
N ARG A 111 24.10 -30.37 -48.16
CA ARG A 111 23.84 -31.79 -48.45
C ARG A 111 23.48 -31.91 -49.92
N LEU A 112 24.24 -32.72 -50.66
CA LEU A 112 23.95 -33.07 -52.06
C LEU A 112 22.78 -34.09 -52.11
N PRO A 113 21.89 -33.99 -53.10
CA PRO A 113 20.81 -34.97 -53.29
C PRO A 113 21.35 -36.30 -53.85
N ARG A 114 20.69 -37.40 -53.47
CA ARG A 114 20.99 -38.78 -53.90
C ARG A 114 20.50 -39.06 -55.31
#